data_AF-X1JG57-F1
#
_entry.id   AF-X1JG57-F1
#
_cell.length_a   1.000
_cell.length_b   1.000
_cell.length_c   1.000
_cell.angle_alpha   90.00
_cell.angle_beta   90.00
_cell.angle_gamma   90.00
#
_symmetry.space_group_name_H-M   'P 1'
#
loop_
_entity.id
_entity.type
_entity.pdbx_description
1 polymer ?
#
loop_
_entity_poly.entity_id
_entity_poly.type
_entity_poly.pdbx_seq_one_letter_code
_entity_poly.pdbx_strand_id
1 'polypeptide(L)' 'MRLETKRLILRTPRKSDWKDIVEAVGDIKVSKFLSLVPHPYKKKDALLWINECIKKARKKKRT' A
#
# COMPACT_ATOMS: atom_id res chain seq x y z
N MET A 1 -2.07 -12.08 5.94
CA MET A 1 -3.36 -11.92 6.63
C MET A 1 -4.41 -11.68 5.56
N ARG A 2 -5.60 -12.30 5.70
CA ARG A 2 -6.72 -12.16 4.76
C ARG A 2 -8.01 -12.10 5.59
N LEU A 3 -8.79 -11.05 5.41
CA LEU A 3 -10.09 -10.85 6.05
C LEU A 3 -11.10 -10.54 4.95
N GLU A 4 -12.23 -11.23 4.96
CA GLU A 4 -13.24 -11.12 3.91
C GLU A 4 -14.58 -10.74 4.52
N THR A 5 -15.28 -9.85 3.84
CA THR A 5 -16.66 -9.46 4.11
C THR A 5 -17.44 -9.54 2.80
N LYS A 6 -18.77 -9.40 2.84
CA LYS A 6 -19.61 -9.45 1.64
C LYS A 6 -19.20 -8.46 0.54
N ARG A 7 -18.61 -7.31 0.90
CA ARG A 7 -18.28 -6.22 -0.06
C ARG A 7 -16.78 -5.97 -0.22
N LEU A 8 -15.93 -6.56 0.62
CA LEU A 8 -14.51 -6.20 0.66
C LEU A 8 -13.63 -7.35 1.16
N ILE A 9 -12.48 -7.49 0.51
CA ILE A 9 -11.38 -8.36 0.92
C ILE A 9 -10.19 -7.51 1.33
N LEU A 10 -9.79 -7.59 2.59
CA LEU A 10 -8.54 -7.02 3.08
C LEU A 10 -7.44 -8.08 3.03
N ARG A 11 -6.37 -7.79 2.29
CA ARG A 11 -5.22 -8.69 2.10
C ARG A 11 -3.91 -7.93 2.17
N THR A 12 -2.81 -8.66 2.41
CA THR A 12 -1.47 -8.11 2.20
C THR A 12 -1.34 -7.61 0.75
N PRO A 13 -0.81 -6.39 0.52
CA PRO A 13 -0.57 -5.88 -0.83
C PRO A 13 0.38 -6.77 -1.63
N ARG A 14 0.19 -6.79 -2.95
CA ARG A 14 1.02 -7.46 -3.94
C ARG A 14 1.73 -6.40 -4.78
N LYS A 15 2.86 -6.76 -5.38
CA LYS A 15 3.60 -5.85 -6.27
C LYS A 15 2.77 -5.34 -7.45
N SER A 16 1.77 -6.11 -7.88
CA SER A 16 0.83 -5.73 -8.95
C SER A 16 -0.08 -4.55 -8.57
N ASP A 17 -0.32 -4.32 -7.28
CA ASP A 17 -1.25 -3.29 -6.78
C ASP A 17 -0.65 -1.87 -6.87
N TRP A 18 0.55 -1.72 -7.43
CA TRP A 18 1.27 -0.44 -7.46
C TRP A 18 0.51 0.67 -8.20
N LYS A 19 -0.26 0.31 -9.25
CA LYS A 19 -1.01 1.29 -10.06
C LYS A 19 -2.07 1.97 -9.21
N ASP A 20 -2.94 1.16 -8.58
CA ASP A 20 -4.03 1.64 -7.74
C ASP A 20 -3.52 2.50 -6.57
N ILE A 21 -2.38 2.12 -6.00
CA ILE A 21 -1.73 2.92 -4.94
C ILE A 21 -1.24 4.27 -5.48
N VAL A 22 -0.51 4.27 -6.60
CA VAL A 22 -0.01 5.53 -7.21
C VAL A 22 -1.16 6.45 -7.58
N GLU A 23 -2.24 5.91 -8.14
CA GLU A 23 -3.44 6.68 -8.47
C GLU A 23 -4.08 7.30 -7.23
N ALA A 24 -4.35 6.49 -6.20
CA ALA A 24 -5.06 6.95 -5.01
C ALA A 24 -4.24 7.93 -4.15
N VAL A 25 -2.98 7.60 -3.84
CA VAL A 25 -2.15 8.45 -2.98
C VAL A 25 -1.41 9.55 -3.74
N GLY A 26 -1.42 9.49 -5.08
CA GLY A 26 -0.88 10.54 -5.93
C GLY A 26 -1.80 11.77 -6.05
N ASP A 27 -3.09 11.64 -5.74
CA ASP A 27 -4.01 12.78 -5.69
C ASP A 27 -3.59 13.77 -4.60
N ILE A 28 -3.32 15.02 -4.98
CA ILE A 28 -2.92 16.09 -4.05
C ILE A 28 -3.97 16.36 -2.96
N LYS A 29 -5.26 16.11 -3.24
CA LYS A 29 -6.34 16.22 -2.25
C LYS A 29 -6.20 15.17 -1.14
N VAL A 30 -5.52 14.05 -1.42
CA VAL A 30 -5.21 12.97 -0.49
C VAL A 30 -3.82 13.19 0.12
N SER A 31 -2.79 13.36 -0.70
CA SER A 31 -1.38 13.34 -0.27
C SER A 31 -1.03 14.47 0.70
N LYS A 32 -1.69 15.63 0.59
CA LYS A 32 -1.46 16.77 1.50
C LYS A 32 -1.77 16.48 2.98
N PHE A 33 -2.55 15.43 3.25
CA PHE A 33 -2.87 14.98 4.61
C PHE A 33 -2.03 13.79 5.07
N LEU A 34 -1.07 13.32 4.27
CA LEU A 34 -0.23 12.15 4.56
C LEU A 34 1.22 12.58 4.78
N SER A 35 1.71 12.49 6.01
CA SER A 35 3.03 13.03 6.41
C SER A 35 4.23 12.46 5.66
N LEU A 36 4.12 11.27 5.07
CA LEU A 36 5.23 10.53 4.45
C LEU A 36 5.05 10.30 2.94
N VAL A 37 3.98 10.82 2.35
CA VAL A 37 3.67 10.60 0.92
C VAL A 37 4.14 11.82 0.13
N PRO A 38 5.22 11.71 -0.68
CA PRO A 38 5.64 12.79 -1.55
C PRO A 38 4.60 13.04 -2.66
N HIS A 39 4.53 14.27 -3.15
CA HIS A 39 3.80 14.62 -4.35
C HIS A 39 4.77 15.20 -5.41
N PRO A 40 4.87 14.62 -6.62
CA PRO A 40 4.13 13.46 -7.10
C PRO A 40 4.63 12.13 -6.50
N TYR A 41 3.70 11.22 -6.20
CA TYR A 41 4.00 9.85 -5.74
C TYR A 41 4.27 8.95 -6.94
N LYS A 42 5.41 8.22 -6.97
CA LYS A 42 5.83 7.44 -8.14
C LYS A 42 5.75 5.94 -7.88
N LYS A 43 5.78 5.16 -8.96
CA LYS A 43 5.83 3.67 -8.93
C LYS A 43 6.92 3.14 -7.99
N LYS A 44 8.10 3.76 -7.95
CA LYS A 44 9.20 3.34 -7.07
C LYS A 44 8.81 3.44 -5.59
N ASP A 45 8.07 4.49 -5.22
CA ASP A 45 7.66 4.75 -3.84
C ASP A 45 6.60 3.72 -3.42
N ALA A 46 5.63 3.44 -4.30
CA ALA A 46 4.63 2.39 -4.10
C ALA A 46 5.28 1.02 -3.91
N LEU A 47 6.24 0.66 -4.75
CA LEU A 47 6.93 -0.64 -4.67
C LEU A 47 7.77 -0.77 -3.40
N LEU A 48 8.45 0.31 -2.98
CA LEU A 48 9.17 0.33 -1.70
C LEU A 48 8.21 0.08 -0.53
N TRP A 49 7.10 0.81 -0.47
CA TRP A 49 6.10 0.63 0.57
C TRP A 49 5.46 -0.77 0.57
N ILE A 50 5.08 -1.29 -0.60
CA ILE A 50 4.55 -2.66 -0.75
C ILE A 50 5.55 -3.70 -0.21
N ASN A 51 6.83 -3.55 -0.54
CA ASN A 51 7.87 -4.47 -0.07
C ASN A 51 7.98 -4.46 1.47
N GLU A 52 7.89 -3.28 2.10
CA GLU A 52 7.88 -3.17 3.57
C GLU A 52 6.61 -3.82 4.17
N CYS A 53 5.44 -3.64 3.57
CA CYS A 53 4.22 -4.34 3.99
C CYS A 53 4.38 -5.87 3.90
N ILE A 54 4.97 -6.38 2.82
CA ILE A 54 5.23 -7.82 2.64
C ILE A 54 6.22 -8.32 3.71
N LYS A 55 7.31 -7.59 3.98
CA LYS A 55 8.28 -7.94 5.03
C LYS A 55 7.62 -8.01 6.40
N LYS A 56 6.84 -6.98 6.78
CA LYS A 56 6.09 -6.95 8.05
C LYS A 56 5.11 -8.11 8.16
N ALA A 57 4.38 -8.41 7.09
CA ALA A 57 3.44 -9.54 7.05
C ALA A 57 4.15 -10.89 7.21
N ARG A 58 5.36 -11.06 6.64
CA ARG A 58 6.18 -12.27 6.84
C ARG A 58 6.69 -12.39 8.28
N LYS A 59 7.16 -11.29 8.88
CA LYS A 59 7.62 -11.27 10.28
C LYS A 59 6.50 -11.66 11.24
N LYS A 60 5.30 -11.08 11.07
CA LYS A 60 4.12 -11.41 11.88
C LYS A 60 3.71 -12.88 11.83
N LYS A 61 3.99 -13.59 10.74
CA LYS A 61 3.71 -15.04 10.65
C LYS A 61 4.71 -15.92 11.39
N ARG A 62 5.88 -15.37 11.78
CA ARG A 62 6.98 -16.12 12.41
C ARG A 62 7.00 -16.00 13.94
N THR A 63 6.19 -15.09 14.48
CA THR A 63 5.89 -14.89 15.91
C THR A 63 4.49 -15.35 16.18
#